data_AF-A0A821ZKW8-F1
#
_entry.id   AF-A0A821ZKW8-F1
#
_cell.length_a   1.000
_cell.length_b   1.000
_cell.length_c   1.000
_cell.angle_alpha   90.00
_cell.angle_beta   90.00
_cell.angle_gamma   90.00
#
_symmetry.space_group_name_H-M   'P 1'
#
loop_
_entity.id
_entity.type
_entity.pdbx_description
1 polymer ?
#
loop_
_entity_poly.entity_id
_entity_poly.type
_entity_poly.pdbx_seq_one_letter_code
_entity_poly.pdbx_strand_id
1 'polypeptide(L)'
;MVDTASYHQQQAYLGMSSATANGIHHTQTNGHNIQQDQIPFNIEQLTADFDLAGQDECNSSARMFERTRIQVLADERGYVQKKTFTKWVNSHLTRVGCRINDLYTDLADGRMLIRLLEILSGERLPKATRGKMRIHCLENVDKAIMFLQEQHVHLENIGAHDIVDGNSSLILGLIWTIILRFQIQDITIEEYESTETKSAKDALLLWCQMKTADYSNVNVRNFTTSWKDGLAFCALIHKHRPDLIPQYKTLTKDNPNHNLQLAFDICEKRLGISRLLDPEDVNVEYIDEKSIITYIVTLYHYFSKMKNDNVQGRRLAKVIGSALDSEKMANEYERLVSDLLIWIEQTIRLLNDRQFPNSLIYVHEKLVEFNRYRVMDKPARFAEKGNLEVLLFTLQSKERANQQIPYQPREGKMISDINRAWENLERAEHERELALREEILRQERLEQLATKFNRKAGLREKWLTDSEKLVASDQFGTDLASVEAAFKKQEAIQTDIAAFEERLQNIMAIANELKTEDYHDYSTIEARKKNVEMHWEYLISLVTKRRQCLELAYNLQRVFQEMQYIFEWISDLKWRLKSDDIEKYIMSADDLLQRHSLVEADIYIIDE
;
A
#
# COMPACT_ATOMS: atom_id res chain seq x y z
N MET A 1 47.66 2.45 -4.70
CA MET A 1 47.78 1.05 -4.23
C MET A 1 46.44 0.40 -4.55
N VAL A 2 46.32 -0.18 -5.76
CA VAL A 2 46.42 -1.63 -6.02
C VAL A 2 45.15 -2.29 -5.42
N ASP A 3 44.14 -2.74 -6.17
CA ASP A 3 44.23 -3.67 -7.29
C ASP A 3 43.14 -3.50 -8.36
N THR A 4 43.56 -3.83 -9.58
CA THR A 4 42.80 -3.99 -10.83
C THR A 4 42.99 -5.42 -11.32
N ALA A 5 42.03 -5.90 -12.12
CA ALA A 5 42.01 -7.16 -12.89
C ALA A 5 41.58 -8.39 -12.08
N SER A 6 40.81 -9.35 -12.60
CA SER A 6 40.45 -9.73 -13.96
C SER A 6 39.24 -10.66 -13.86
N TYR A 7 38.30 -10.62 -14.82
CA TYR A 7 37.86 -11.82 -15.54
C TYR A 7 37.01 -11.41 -16.76
N HIS A 8 37.64 -11.49 -17.92
CA HIS A 8 37.09 -11.45 -19.27
C HIS A 8 36.59 -12.84 -19.70
N GLN A 9 35.54 -12.88 -20.55
CA GLN A 9 35.28 -13.79 -21.70
C GLN A 9 33.74 -13.94 -21.86
N GLN A 10 33.06 -13.69 -22.98
CA GLN A 10 33.34 -13.79 -24.41
C GLN A 10 32.52 -12.75 -25.20
N GLN A 11 33.18 -11.97 -26.06
CA GLN A 11 32.58 -11.39 -27.27
C GLN A 11 33.68 -11.38 -28.33
N ALA A 12 33.51 -12.18 -29.39
CA ALA A 12 34.33 -12.14 -30.58
C ALA A 12 33.49 -12.61 -31.77
N TYR A 13 33.40 -11.74 -32.78
CA TYR A 13 33.47 -11.97 -34.24
C TYR A 13 32.98 -10.65 -34.88
N LEU A 14 33.90 -9.69 -35.07
CA LEU A 14 34.56 -9.37 -36.35
C LEU A 14 33.55 -8.85 -37.41
N GLY A 15 33.63 -7.64 -37.97
CA GLY A 15 34.79 -6.78 -38.18
C GLY A 15 35.01 -6.57 -39.68
N MET A 16 34.45 -5.46 -40.20
CA MET A 16 34.90 -4.61 -41.32
C MET A 16 35.53 -5.23 -42.59
N SER A 17 35.01 -4.83 -43.75
CA SER A 17 35.88 -4.36 -44.85
C SER A 17 35.15 -3.41 -45.79
N SER A 18 35.75 -2.25 -45.98
CA SER A 18 35.44 -1.22 -46.99
C SER A 18 36.59 -1.19 -48.00
N ALA A 19 36.31 -1.24 -49.31
CA ALA A 19 37.26 -0.82 -50.35
C ALA A 19 36.58 -0.57 -51.71
N THR A 20 36.45 0.71 -52.05
CA THR A 20 36.86 1.37 -53.31
C THR A 20 36.81 0.64 -54.67
N ALA A 21 35.87 1.11 -55.51
CA ALA A 21 36.01 1.73 -56.84
C ALA A 21 37.07 1.31 -57.89
N ASN A 22 36.52 1.08 -59.10
CA ASN A 22 36.99 1.36 -60.47
C ASN A 22 37.87 0.34 -61.24
N GLY A 23 37.38 -0.09 -62.42
CA GLY A 23 38.15 -0.83 -63.43
C GLY A 23 37.33 -1.44 -64.57
N ILE A 24 36.87 -0.58 -65.48
CA ILE A 24 36.14 -0.79 -66.75
C ILE A 24 36.63 -1.96 -67.63
N HIS A 25 35.69 -2.76 -68.19
CA HIS A 25 35.69 -3.03 -69.65
C HIS A 25 34.28 -3.38 -70.18
N HIS A 26 33.86 -2.55 -71.14
CA HIS A 26 32.67 -2.69 -71.97
C HIS A 26 32.66 -4.00 -72.76
N THR A 27 31.53 -4.71 -72.74
CA THR A 27 31.00 -5.37 -73.94
C THR A 27 29.50 -5.06 -74.03
N GLN A 28 29.14 -4.40 -75.13
CA GLN A 28 27.77 -4.15 -75.55
C GLN A 28 27.10 -5.47 -75.96
N THR A 29 25.96 -5.81 -75.37
CA THR A 29 24.93 -6.60 -76.03
C THR A 29 23.55 -6.17 -75.52
N ASN A 30 22.87 -5.41 -76.38
CA ASN A 30 21.44 -5.25 -76.59
C ASN A 30 20.48 -5.71 -75.48
N GLY A 31 19.66 -4.76 -75.02
CA GLY A 31 18.40 -5.04 -74.37
C GLY A 31 17.53 -5.97 -75.23
N HIS A 32 17.07 -7.04 -74.62
CA HIS A 32 15.88 -7.75 -75.04
C HIS A 32 14.92 -7.73 -73.86
N ASN A 33 13.76 -7.10 -74.10
CA ASN A 33 12.54 -7.34 -73.36
C ASN A 33 12.36 -8.85 -73.16
N ILE A 34 12.30 -9.31 -71.91
CA ILE A 34 11.66 -10.59 -71.64
C ILE A 34 10.18 -10.26 -71.50
N GLN A 35 9.51 -10.32 -72.65
CA GLN A 35 8.06 -10.51 -72.73
C GLN A 35 7.69 -11.67 -71.80
N GLN A 36 6.77 -11.40 -70.88
CA GLN A 36 5.93 -12.45 -70.35
C GLN A 36 5.19 -13.07 -71.54
N ASP A 37 5.51 -14.32 -71.87
CA ASP A 37 4.67 -15.16 -72.72
C ASP A 37 3.35 -15.40 -71.99
N GLN A 38 2.45 -14.42 -72.07
CA GLN A 38 1.03 -14.65 -71.99
C GLN A 38 0.64 -15.39 -73.28
N ILE A 39 0.37 -16.69 -73.17
CA ILE A 39 -0.44 -17.37 -74.18
C ILE A 39 -1.84 -16.76 -74.04
N PRO A 40 -2.35 -16.02 -75.04
CA PRO A 40 -3.73 -15.57 -74.99
C PRO A 40 -4.60 -16.79 -75.26
N PHE A 41 -5.43 -17.18 -74.30
CA PHE A 41 -6.50 -18.14 -74.55
C PHE A 41 -7.59 -17.43 -75.36
N ASN A 42 -7.34 -17.27 -76.66
CA ASN A 42 -8.26 -16.66 -77.61
C ASN A 42 -9.21 -17.75 -78.12
N ILE A 43 -10.43 -17.79 -77.58
CA ILE A 43 -11.45 -18.80 -77.89
C ILE A 43 -11.92 -18.70 -79.35
N GLU A 44 -11.66 -17.59 -80.06
CA GLU A 44 -12.07 -17.38 -81.45
C GLU A 44 -11.10 -17.96 -82.50
N GLN A 45 -9.86 -18.31 -82.13
CA GLN A 45 -8.91 -18.95 -83.07
C GLN A 45 -8.95 -20.48 -83.07
N LEU A 46 -9.53 -21.12 -82.04
CA LEU A 46 -9.78 -22.57 -82.05
C LEU A 46 -10.98 -22.97 -82.93
N THR A 47 -11.81 -22.00 -83.33
CA THR A 47 -12.96 -22.23 -84.21
C THR A 47 -12.67 -22.03 -85.70
N ALA A 48 -11.51 -21.48 -86.09
CA ALA A 48 -11.22 -21.13 -87.48
C ALA A 48 -10.30 -22.11 -88.24
N ASP A 49 -9.53 -22.97 -87.53
CA ASP A 49 -8.54 -23.87 -88.16
C ASP A 49 -8.99 -25.35 -88.25
N PHE A 50 -10.30 -25.62 -88.21
CA PHE A 50 -10.84 -26.98 -88.37
C PHE A 50 -11.81 -27.15 -89.55
N ASP A 51 -11.81 -26.21 -90.50
CA ASP A 51 -12.68 -26.21 -91.68
C ASP A 51 -12.02 -26.79 -92.96
N LEU A 52 -10.98 -27.61 -92.82
CA LEU A 52 -10.36 -28.33 -93.93
C LEU A 52 -10.16 -29.82 -93.62
N ALA A 53 -11.27 -30.56 -93.49
CA ALA A 53 -11.31 -31.98 -93.84
C ALA A 53 -12.76 -32.40 -94.07
N GLY A 54 -13.07 -32.77 -95.31
CA GLY A 54 -14.36 -33.34 -95.67
C GLY A 54 -14.58 -34.72 -95.05
N GLN A 55 -15.87 -35.05 -94.93
CA GLN A 55 -16.48 -36.35 -94.61
C GLN A 55 -16.42 -36.79 -93.14
N ASP A 56 -17.52 -36.57 -92.41
CA ASP A 56 -18.15 -37.53 -91.47
C ASP A 56 -19.36 -36.90 -90.74
N GLU A 57 -20.57 -37.10 -91.26
CA GLU A 57 -21.83 -36.59 -90.66
C GLU A 57 -22.13 -37.19 -89.25
N CYS A 58 -21.46 -38.27 -88.84
CA CYS A 58 -21.69 -38.95 -87.57
C CYS A 58 -20.98 -38.27 -86.35
N ASN A 59 -19.93 -37.48 -86.58
CA ASN A 59 -19.15 -36.84 -85.50
C ASN A 59 -19.64 -35.42 -85.13
N SER A 60 -20.55 -34.86 -85.93
CA SER A 60 -21.16 -33.54 -85.72
C SER A 60 -22.13 -33.54 -84.54
N SER A 61 -22.90 -34.63 -84.38
CA SER A 61 -23.86 -34.78 -83.29
C SER A 61 -23.19 -34.90 -81.93
N ALA A 62 -22.15 -35.73 -81.78
CA ALA A 62 -21.41 -35.88 -80.51
C ALA A 62 -20.71 -34.58 -80.07
N ARG A 63 -20.13 -33.82 -81.00
CA ARG A 63 -19.55 -32.49 -80.71
C ARG A 63 -20.61 -31.45 -80.36
N MET A 64 -21.77 -31.50 -81.00
CA MET A 64 -22.92 -30.66 -80.65
C MET A 64 -23.47 -31.02 -79.27
N PHE A 65 -23.65 -32.30 -78.95
CA PHE A 65 -24.06 -32.77 -77.63
C PHE A 65 -23.06 -32.35 -76.54
N GLU A 66 -21.76 -32.47 -76.78
CA GLU A 66 -20.74 -32.05 -75.83
C GLU A 66 -20.70 -30.53 -75.66
N ARG A 67 -20.83 -29.76 -76.74
CA ARG A 67 -20.93 -28.28 -76.70
C ARG A 67 -22.21 -27.82 -75.98
N THR A 68 -23.35 -28.47 -76.22
CA THR A 68 -24.61 -28.20 -75.53
C THR A 68 -24.52 -28.59 -74.05
N ARG A 69 -23.89 -29.72 -73.71
CA ARG A 69 -23.68 -30.16 -72.33
C ARG A 69 -22.76 -29.22 -71.56
N ILE A 70 -21.67 -28.77 -72.17
CA ILE A 70 -20.75 -27.77 -71.59
C ILE A 70 -21.48 -26.44 -71.38
N GLN A 71 -22.31 -26.01 -72.34
CA GLN A 71 -23.09 -24.78 -72.21
C GLN A 71 -24.10 -24.88 -71.06
N VAL A 72 -24.86 -25.98 -70.96
CA VAL A 72 -25.82 -26.21 -69.87
C VAL A 72 -25.11 -26.21 -68.51
N LEU A 73 -23.97 -26.88 -68.39
CA LEU A 73 -23.17 -26.89 -67.15
C LEU A 73 -22.57 -25.51 -66.82
N ALA A 74 -22.21 -24.71 -67.82
CA ALA A 74 -21.74 -23.34 -67.62
C ALA A 74 -22.87 -22.42 -67.16
N ASP A 75 -24.08 -22.58 -67.73
CA ASP A 75 -25.27 -21.83 -67.37
C ASP A 75 -25.76 -22.17 -65.95
N GLU A 76 -25.73 -23.46 -65.56
CA GLU A 76 -26.03 -23.91 -64.19
C GLU A 76 -25.05 -23.31 -63.16
N ARG A 77 -23.75 -23.29 -63.47
CA ARG A 77 -22.74 -22.65 -62.60
C ARG A 77 -22.95 -21.14 -62.52
N GLY A 78 -23.23 -20.49 -63.65
CA GLY A 78 -23.55 -19.06 -63.70
C GLY A 78 -24.78 -18.71 -62.85
N TYR A 79 -25.79 -19.59 -62.85
CA TYR A 79 -27.00 -19.43 -62.03
C TYR A 79 -26.70 -19.52 -60.52
N VAL A 80 -25.97 -20.54 -60.07
CA VAL A 80 -25.57 -20.69 -58.65
C VAL A 80 -24.71 -19.51 -58.19
N GLN A 81 -23.78 -19.06 -59.03
CA GLN A 81 -22.94 -17.91 -58.75
C GLN A 81 -23.74 -16.62 -58.63
N LYS A 82 -24.68 -16.37 -59.57
CA LYS A 82 -25.62 -15.25 -59.50
C LYS A 82 -26.38 -15.25 -58.18
N LYS A 83 -26.95 -16.39 -57.79
CA LYS A 83 -27.72 -16.54 -56.56
C LYS A 83 -26.88 -16.25 -55.32
N THR A 84 -25.68 -16.81 -55.24
CA THR A 84 -24.74 -16.63 -54.13
C THR A 84 -24.28 -15.18 -54.01
N PHE A 85 -23.88 -14.56 -55.13
CA PHE A 85 -23.44 -13.16 -55.16
C PHE A 85 -24.58 -12.20 -54.84
N THR A 86 -25.81 -12.47 -55.32
CA THR A 86 -26.99 -11.67 -54.95
C THR A 86 -27.24 -11.70 -53.44
N LYS A 87 -27.20 -12.89 -52.84
CA LYS A 87 -27.35 -13.07 -51.39
C LYS A 87 -26.21 -12.39 -50.62
N TRP A 88 -24.98 -12.45 -51.13
CA TRP A 88 -23.82 -11.81 -50.52
C TRP A 88 -23.93 -10.28 -50.54
N VAL A 89 -24.24 -9.68 -51.69
CA VAL A 89 -24.49 -8.24 -51.83
C VAL A 89 -25.59 -7.79 -50.86
N ASN A 90 -26.69 -8.55 -50.79
CA ASN A 90 -27.79 -8.27 -49.86
C ASN A 90 -27.39 -8.37 -48.38
N SER A 91 -26.46 -9.26 -48.02
CA SER A 91 -25.97 -9.37 -46.64
C SER A 91 -25.27 -8.09 -46.14
N HIS A 92 -24.74 -7.29 -47.07
CA HIS A 92 -24.15 -5.98 -46.79
C HIS A 92 -25.17 -4.85 -46.96
N LEU A 93 -25.90 -4.81 -48.08
CA LEU A 93 -26.86 -3.72 -48.37
C LEU A 93 -28.03 -3.64 -47.37
N THR A 94 -28.48 -4.78 -46.84
CA THR A 94 -29.61 -4.81 -45.88
C THR A 94 -29.27 -4.01 -44.62
N ARG A 95 -27.98 -3.89 -44.25
CA ARG A 95 -27.51 -3.08 -43.11
C ARG A 95 -27.80 -1.58 -43.28
N VAL A 96 -27.98 -1.12 -44.53
CA VAL A 96 -28.29 0.27 -44.89
C VAL A 96 -29.73 0.37 -45.44
N GLY A 97 -30.56 -0.66 -45.24
CA GLY A 97 -31.96 -0.69 -45.69
C GLY A 97 -32.13 -0.78 -47.21
N CYS A 98 -31.10 -1.23 -47.94
CA CYS A 98 -31.14 -1.44 -49.39
C CYS A 98 -31.14 -2.94 -49.71
N ARG A 99 -31.73 -3.36 -50.83
CA ARG A 99 -31.75 -4.75 -51.27
C ARG A 99 -31.88 -4.83 -52.79
N ILE A 100 -31.23 -5.83 -53.39
CA ILE A 100 -31.36 -6.21 -54.80
C ILE A 100 -32.15 -7.53 -54.93
N ASN A 101 -32.96 -7.64 -55.96
CA ASN A 101 -33.70 -8.85 -56.34
C ASN A 101 -32.99 -9.60 -57.46
N ASP A 102 -32.51 -8.88 -58.48
CA ASP A 102 -31.74 -9.44 -59.58
C ASP A 102 -30.42 -8.67 -59.76
N LEU A 103 -29.31 -9.39 -59.59
CA LEU A 103 -27.96 -8.85 -59.72
C LEU A 103 -27.69 -8.18 -61.06
N TYR A 104 -28.27 -8.68 -62.16
CA TYR A 104 -27.95 -8.18 -63.50
C TYR A 104 -28.68 -6.88 -63.83
N THR A 105 -29.89 -6.68 -63.30
CA THR A 105 -30.69 -5.48 -63.58
C THR A 105 -30.52 -4.42 -62.51
N ASP A 106 -30.39 -4.81 -61.25
CA ASP A 106 -30.45 -3.87 -60.12
C ASP A 106 -29.10 -3.18 -59.85
N LEU A 107 -28.02 -3.66 -60.49
CA LEU A 107 -26.72 -2.98 -60.51
C LEU A 107 -26.57 -2.02 -61.69
N ALA A 108 -27.45 -2.10 -62.69
CA ALA A 108 -27.33 -1.34 -63.93
C ALA A 108 -27.45 0.19 -63.73
N ASP A 109 -28.09 0.64 -62.65
CA ASP A 109 -28.20 2.08 -62.34
C ASP A 109 -26.97 2.67 -61.62
N GLY A 110 -26.02 1.81 -61.23
CA GLY A 110 -24.79 2.12 -60.51
C GLY A 110 -24.98 2.52 -59.04
N ARG A 111 -26.22 2.74 -58.56
CA ARG A 111 -26.47 3.24 -57.20
C ARG A 111 -26.19 2.19 -56.15
N MET A 112 -26.68 0.98 -56.37
CA MET A 112 -26.46 -0.14 -55.45
C MET A 112 -24.98 -0.54 -55.40
N LEU A 113 -24.28 -0.43 -56.53
CA LEU A 113 -22.84 -0.70 -56.61
C LEU A 113 -22.03 0.31 -55.79
N ILE A 114 -22.30 1.61 -55.92
CA ILE A 114 -21.65 2.65 -55.10
C ILE A 114 -21.90 2.39 -53.61
N ARG A 115 -23.16 2.12 -53.23
CA ARG A 115 -23.51 1.84 -51.82
C ARG A 115 -22.79 0.62 -51.26
N LEU A 116 -22.67 -0.43 -52.06
CA LEU A 116 -21.94 -1.63 -51.68
C LEU A 116 -20.46 -1.30 -51.41
N LEU A 117 -19.81 -0.55 -52.31
CA LEU A 117 -18.41 -0.15 -52.16
C LEU A 117 -18.20 0.74 -50.93
N GLU A 118 -19.09 1.69 -50.65
CA GLU A 118 -19.04 2.50 -49.43
C GLU A 118 -19.07 1.64 -48.15
N ILE A 119 -19.89 0.57 -48.13
CA ILE A 119 -20.02 -0.32 -46.96
C ILE A 119 -18.75 -1.17 -46.79
N LEU A 120 -18.16 -1.65 -47.90
CA LEU A 120 -17.01 -2.55 -47.87
C LEU A 120 -15.70 -1.82 -47.57
N SER A 121 -15.49 -0.63 -48.13
CA SER A 121 -14.29 0.18 -47.86
C SER A 121 -14.39 0.95 -46.55
N GLY A 122 -15.61 1.28 -46.10
CA GLY A 122 -15.83 2.22 -44.99
C GLY A 122 -15.61 3.69 -45.38
N GLU A 123 -15.30 3.97 -46.66
CA GLU A 123 -15.07 5.30 -47.20
C GLU A 123 -16.32 5.86 -47.89
N ARG A 124 -16.41 7.20 -47.98
CA ARG A 124 -17.53 7.88 -48.65
C ARG A 124 -17.22 8.09 -50.13
N LEU A 125 -17.99 7.45 -51.01
CA LEU A 125 -17.86 7.62 -52.45
C LEU A 125 -18.68 8.83 -52.94
N PRO A 126 -18.36 9.37 -54.14
CA PRO A 126 -19.16 10.42 -54.77
C PRO A 126 -20.63 10.04 -54.89
N LYS A 127 -21.53 10.99 -54.57
CA LYS A 127 -22.98 10.75 -54.65
C LYS A 127 -23.40 10.40 -56.07
N ALA A 128 -24.22 9.36 -56.21
CA ALA A 128 -24.79 8.96 -57.48
C ALA A 128 -25.59 10.12 -58.12
N THR A 129 -25.36 10.34 -59.42
CA THR A 129 -26.10 11.27 -60.25
C THR A 129 -27.57 10.87 -60.30
N ARG A 130 -28.44 11.87 -60.11
CA ARG A 130 -29.89 11.68 -60.12
C ARG A 130 -30.41 11.71 -61.56
N GLY A 131 -30.94 10.59 -62.01
CA GLY A 131 -31.63 10.48 -63.30
C GLY A 131 -31.83 9.03 -63.69
N LYS A 132 -32.69 8.78 -64.70
CA LYS A 132 -33.00 7.44 -65.24
C LYS A 132 -32.48 7.20 -66.66
N MET A 133 -31.96 8.24 -67.31
CA MET A 133 -31.38 8.12 -68.65
C MET A 133 -30.09 7.30 -68.61
N ARG A 134 -29.83 6.52 -69.66
CA ARG A 134 -28.64 5.64 -69.78
C ARG A 134 -27.32 6.35 -69.47
N ILE A 135 -27.17 7.61 -69.87
CA ILE A 135 -25.99 8.43 -69.58
C ILE A 135 -25.73 8.62 -68.08
N HIS A 136 -26.78 8.77 -67.26
CA HIS A 136 -26.63 8.89 -65.80
C HIS A 136 -26.27 7.55 -65.15
N CYS A 137 -26.77 6.44 -65.70
CA CYS A 137 -26.42 5.10 -65.24
C CYS A 137 -24.94 4.79 -65.52
N LEU A 138 -24.47 5.10 -66.74
CA LEU A 138 -23.06 4.98 -67.11
C LEU A 138 -22.17 5.80 -66.18
N GLU A 139 -22.49 7.07 -65.95
CA GLU A 139 -21.71 7.94 -65.06
C GLU A 139 -21.64 7.40 -63.62
N ASN A 140 -22.72 6.81 -63.11
CA ASN A 140 -22.74 6.22 -61.77
C ASN A 140 -21.88 4.95 -61.68
N VAL A 141 -21.95 4.10 -62.71
CA VAL A 141 -21.13 2.89 -62.78
C VAL A 141 -19.65 3.26 -62.97
N ASP A 142 -19.34 4.25 -63.79
CA ASP A 142 -17.98 4.78 -63.99
C ASP A 142 -17.38 5.28 -62.66
N LYS A 143 -18.14 6.01 -61.84
CA LYS A 143 -17.70 6.41 -60.49
C LYS A 143 -17.30 5.23 -59.62
N ALA A 144 -18.04 4.12 -59.70
CA ALA A 144 -17.73 2.90 -58.95
C ALA A 144 -16.48 2.18 -59.52
N ILE A 145 -16.35 2.12 -60.85
CA ILE A 145 -15.18 1.52 -61.52
C ILE A 145 -13.90 2.33 -61.23
N MET A 146 -13.97 3.66 -61.29
CA MET A 146 -12.85 4.54 -60.97
C MET A 146 -12.37 4.33 -59.53
N PHE A 147 -13.30 4.25 -58.57
CA PHE A 147 -12.95 3.92 -57.18
C PHE A 147 -12.26 2.55 -57.06
N LEU A 148 -12.70 1.54 -57.81
CA LEU A 148 -12.03 0.24 -57.83
C LEU A 148 -10.61 0.32 -58.41
N GLN A 149 -10.42 1.09 -59.49
CA GLN A 149 -9.09 1.34 -60.07
C GLN A 149 -8.17 2.06 -59.08
N GLU A 150 -8.67 3.05 -58.33
CA GLU A 150 -7.94 3.72 -57.25
C GLU A 150 -7.52 2.76 -56.14
N GLN A 151 -8.36 1.76 -55.83
CA GLN A 151 -8.05 0.70 -54.86
C GLN A 151 -7.14 -0.41 -55.43
N HIS A 152 -6.47 -0.13 -56.55
CA HIS A 152 -5.55 -1.01 -57.28
C HIS A 152 -6.18 -2.32 -57.76
N VAL A 153 -7.46 -2.27 -58.17
CA VAL A 153 -8.14 -3.42 -58.77
C VAL A 153 -7.92 -3.42 -60.28
N HIS A 154 -7.35 -4.50 -60.82
CA HIS A 154 -7.16 -4.68 -62.25
C HIS A 154 -8.48 -5.11 -62.92
N LEU A 155 -9.14 -4.17 -63.59
CA LEU A 155 -10.35 -4.39 -64.38
C LEU A 155 -10.00 -4.41 -65.86
N GLU A 156 -9.33 -5.46 -66.32
CA GLU A 156 -9.04 -5.65 -67.74
C GLU A 156 -10.34 -6.14 -68.44
N ASN A 157 -10.79 -5.38 -69.45
CA ASN A 157 -11.97 -5.70 -70.27
C ASN A 157 -13.36 -5.55 -69.61
N ILE A 158 -13.52 -4.71 -68.58
CA ILE A 158 -14.84 -4.35 -68.02
C ILE A 158 -15.07 -2.84 -68.15
N GLY A 159 -16.03 -2.43 -68.97
CA GLY A 159 -16.49 -1.05 -69.07
C GLY A 159 -17.82 -0.81 -68.34
N ALA A 160 -18.16 0.47 -68.08
CA ALA A 160 -19.46 0.80 -67.48
C ALA A 160 -20.65 0.39 -68.36
N HIS A 161 -20.48 0.39 -69.68
CA HIS A 161 -21.52 -0.04 -70.63
C HIS A 161 -21.88 -1.52 -70.46
N ASP A 162 -20.93 -2.39 -70.16
CA ASP A 162 -21.17 -3.82 -69.95
C ASP A 162 -22.09 -4.10 -68.76
N ILE A 163 -21.98 -3.28 -67.71
CA ILE A 163 -22.78 -3.40 -66.49
C ILE A 163 -24.17 -2.78 -66.70
N VAL A 164 -24.24 -1.62 -67.36
CA VAL A 164 -25.51 -0.94 -67.66
C VAL A 164 -26.37 -1.75 -68.63
N ASP A 165 -25.74 -2.42 -69.60
CA ASP A 165 -26.42 -3.23 -70.61
C ASP A 165 -26.71 -4.66 -70.11
N GLY A 166 -26.28 -5.01 -68.88
CA GLY A 166 -26.69 -6.26 -68.21
C GLY A 166 -25.90 -7.50 -68.60
N ASN A 167 -24.64 -7.38 -69.01
CA ASN A 167 -23.82 -8.54 -69.39
C ASN A 167 -23.56 -9.46 -68.18
N SER A 168 -24.20 -10.64 -68.19
CA SER A 168 -24.19 -11.58 -67.06
C SER A 168 -22.79 -12.02 -66.64
N SER A 169 -21.91 -12.32 -67.59
CA SER A 169 -20.55 -12.80 -67.31
C SER A 169 -19.67 -11.70 -66.72
N LEU A 170 -19.76 -10.47 -67.23
CA LEU A 170 -18.93 -9.34 -66.77
C LEU A 170 -19.41 -8.80 -65.42
N ILE A 171 -20.73 -8.81 -65.15
CA ILE A 171 -21.27 -8.43 -63.83
C ILE A 171 -20.84 -9.43 -62.74
N LEU A 172 -20.90 -10.73 -63.01
CA LEU A 172 -20.38 -11.75 -62.09
C LEU A 172 -18.86 -11.60 -61.89
N GLY A 173 -18.12 -11.32 -62.97
CA GLY A 173 -16.69 -11.02 -62.92
C GLY A 173 -16.38 -9.84 -62.00
N LEU A 174 -17.10 -8.72 -62.16
CA LEU A 174 -16.93 -7.52 -61.34
C LEU A 174 -17.18 -7.80 -59.85
N ILE A 175 -18.30 -8.43 -59.51
CA ILE A 175 -18.64 -8.73 -58.11
C ILE A 175 -17.63 -9.68 -57.50
N TRP A 176 -17.15 -10.67 -58.25
CA TRP A 176 -16.07 -11.54 -57.80
C TRP A 176 -14.79 -10.75 -57.50
N THR A 177 -14.40 -9.82 -58.36
CA THR A 177 -13.22 -8.98 -58.14
C THR A 177 -13.37 -8.11 -56.89
N ILE A 178 -14.57 -7.58 -56.63
CA ILE A 178 -14.87 -6.83 -55.39
C ILE A 178 -14.75 -7.73 -54.15
N ILE A 179 -15.31 -8.95 -54.18
CA ILE A 179 -15.18 -9.92 -53.08
C ILE A 179 -13.70 -10.24 -52.85
N LEU A 180 -12.97 -10.55 -53.92
CA LEU A 180 -11.55 -10.88 -53.85
C LEU A 180 -10.75 -9.74 -53.20
N ARG A 181 -10.95 -8.50 -53.65
CA ARG A 181 -10.21 -7.34 -53.15
C ARG A 181 -10.53 -6.99 -51.70
N PHE A 182 -11.81 -6.88 -51.35
CA PHE A 182 -12.26 -6.31 -50.06
C PHE A 182 -12.56 -7.34 -48.99
N GLN A 183 -12.62 -8.63 -49.33
CA GLN A 183 -12.90 -9.68 -48.34
C GLN A 183 -11.81 -10.75 -48.29
N ILE A 184 -11.05 -10.97 -49.36
CA ILE A 184 -10.07 -12.07 -49.40
C ILE A 184 -8.65 -11.56 -49.31
N GLN A 185 -8.29 -10.51 -50.05
CA GLN A 185 -6.91 -10.06 -50.20
C GLN A 185 -6.22 -9.68 -48.89
N ASP A 186 -6.98 -9.15 -47.92
CA ASP A 186 -6.44 -8.73 -46.62
C ASP A 186 -6.39 -9.88 -45.57
N ILE A 187 -6.71 -11.12 -45.97
CA ILE A 187 -6.63 -12.29 -45.08
C ILE A 187 -5.17 -12.65 -44.85
N THR A 188 -4.67 -12.35 -43.65
CA THR A 188 -3.36 -12.76 -43.16
C THR A 188 -3.50 -13.83 -42.08
N ILE A 189 -2.63 -14.83 -42.10
CA ILE A 189 -2.59 -15.89 -41.09
C ILE A 189 -1.28 -15.71 -40.31
N GLU A 190 -1.41 -15.20 -39.09
CA GLU A 190 -0.29 -14.82 -38.21
C GLU A 190 0.61 -16.01 -37.78
N GLU A 191 0.19 -17.25 -38.01
CA GLU A 191 0.83 -18.46 -37.46
C GLU A 191 1.90 -19.09 -38.37
N TYR A 192 2.25 -18.50 -39.53
CA TYR A 192 3.18 -19.11 -40.50
C TYR A 192 4.33 -18.18 -40.95
N GLU A 193 5.55 -18.49 -40.52
CA GLU A 193 6.82 -17.82 -40.92
C GLU A 193 7.32 -18.29 -42.30
N SER A 194 6.49 -18.24 -43.35
CA SER A 194 7.00 -18.45 -44.72
C SER A 194 7.18 -17.11 -45.43
N THR A 195 8.40 -16.86 -45.92
CA THR A 195 8.79 -15.65 -46.70
C THR A 195 8.19 -15.59 -48.10
N GLU A 196 7.36 -16.54 -48.50
CA GLU A 196 6.63 -16.54 -49.77
C GLU A 196 5.26 -15.86 -49.61
N THR A 197 5.00 -14.84 -50.42
CA THR A 197 3.66 -14.23 -50.55
C THR A 197 2.71 -15.22 -51.20
N LYS A 198 2.13 -16.12 -50.39
CA LYS A 198 1.04 -17.00 -50.85
C LYS A 198 -0.15 -16.17 -51.28
N SER A 199 -0.85 -16.60 -52.32
CA SER A 199 -2.08 -15.93 -52.76
C SER A 199 -3.07 -15.87 -51.59
N ALA A 200 -3.85 -14.80 -51.49
CA ALA A 200 -4.85 -14.65 -50.42
C ALA A 200 -5.88 -15.81 -50.40
N LYS A 201 -6.12 -16.42 -51.57
CA LYS A 201 -6.89 -17.66 -51.72
C LYS A 201 -6.21 -18.85 -51.04
N ASP A 202 -4.90 -18.98 -51.18
CA ASP A 202 -4.11 -20.05 -50.54
C ASP A 202 -4.03 -19.86 -49.04
N ALA A 203 -3.97 -18.60 -48.57
CA ALA A 203 -4.10 -18.29 -47.15
C ALA A 203 -5.44 -18.80 -46.63
N LEU A 204 -6.57 -18.44 -47.26
CA LEU A 204 -7.88 -18.95 -46.83
C LEU A 204 -7.96 -20.49 -46.84
N LEU A 205 -7.35 -21.15 -47.83
CA LEU A 205 -7.32 -22.61 -47.91
C LEU A 205 -6.53 -23.20 -46.74
N LEU A 206 -5.36 -22.64 -46.46
CA LEU A 206 -4.52 -23.02 -45.33
C LEU A 206 -5.26 -22.84 -44.01
N TRP A 207 -5.99 -21.73 -43.83
CA TRP A 207 -6.82 -21.53 -42.64
C TRP A 207 -7.85 -22.64 -42.49
N CYS A 208 -8.55 -23.01 -43.57
CA CYS A 208 -9.52 -24.10 -43.53
C CYS A 208 -8.85 -25.43 -43.15
N GLN A 209 -7.70 -25.75 -43.73
CA GLN A 209 -6.92 -26.95 -43.41
C GLN A 209 -6.48 -26.97 -41.95
N MET A 210 -5.92 -25.87 -41.44
CA MET A 210 -5.49 -25.77 -40.04
C MET A 210 -6.65 -25.94 -39.06
N LYS A 211 -7.82 -25.37 -39.36
CA LYS A 211 -9.00 -25.50 -38.48
C LYS A 211 -9.66 -26.87 -38.57
N THR A 212 -9.51 -27.58 -39.69
CA THR A 212 -10.10 -28.91 -39.90
C THR A 212 -9.14 -30.08 -39.71
N ALA A 213 -7.85 -29.83 -39.41
CA ALA A 213 -6.82 -30.86 -39.28
C ALA A 213 -7.13 -31.95 -38.24
N ASP A 214 -7.85 -31.61 -37.16
CA ASP A 214 -8.20 -32.55 -36.08
C ASP A 214 -9.36 -33.51 -36.45
N TYR A 215 -9.99 -33.32 -37.62
CA TYR A 215 -11.16 -34.08 -38.04
C TYR A 215 -10.77 -35.13 -39.09
N SER A 216 -10.60 -36.37 -38.65
CA SER A 216 -10.18 -37.50 -39.51
C SER A 216 -11.10 -37.76 -40.72
N ASN A 217 -12.38 -37.40 -40.63
CA ASN A 217 -13.37 -37.57 -41.71
C ASN A 217 -13.35 -36.43 -42.75
N VAL A 218 -12.57 -35.37 -42.54
CA VAL A 218 -12.50 -34.18 -43.41
C VAL A 218 -11.07 -33.99 -43.95
N ASN A 219 -10.96 -33.74 -45.25
CA ASN A 219 -9.68 -33.38 -45.88
C ASN A 219 -9.90 -32.27 -46.91
N VAL A 220 -9.58 -31.03 -46.52
CA VAL A 220 -9.79 -29.86 -47.37
C VAL A 220 -8.60 -29.65 -48.31
N ARG A 221 -8.76 -29.92 -49.60
CA ARG A 221 -7.72 -29.71 -50.63
C ARG A 221 -8.03 -28.61 -51.64
N ASN A 222 -9.30 -28.24 -51.77
CA ASN A 222 -9.78 -27.27 -52.74
C ASN A 222 -11.07 -26.60 -52.23
N PHE A 223 -11.58 -25.63 -52.97
CA PHE A 223 -12.87 -24.96 -52.70
C PHE A 223 -14.02 -25.52 -53.56
N THR A 224 -13.90 -26.76 -54.05
CA THR A 224 -14.95 -27.43 -54.83
C THR A 224 -15.34 -28.74 -54.16
N THR A 225 -14.75 -29.87 -54.55
CA THR A 225 -15.15 -31.21 -54.12
C THR A 225 -14.96 -31.46 -52.62
N SER A 226 -14.02 -30.77 -51.98
CA SER A 226 -13.74 -30.94 -50.54
C SER A 226 -14.89 -30.49 -49.61
N TRP A 227 -15.84 -29.72 -50.13
CA TRP A 227 -16.95 -29.14 -49.38
C TRP A 227 -18.31 -29.79 -49.69
N LYS A 228 -18.33 -30.71 -50.66
CA LYS A 228 -19.55 -31.32 -51.20
C LYS A 228 -20.35 -32.11 -50.16
N ASP A 229 -19.67 -32.80 -49.27
CA ASP A 229 -20.28 -33.66 -48.24
C ASP A 229 -20.82 -32.89 -47.02
N GLY A 230 -20.58 -31.57 -46.97
CA GLY A 230 -20.98 -30.69 -45.87
C GLY A 230 -20.16 -30.85 -44.58
N LEU A 231 -19.34 -31.90 -44.46
CA LEU A 231 -18.60 -32.20 -43.22
C LEU A 231 -17.54 -31.14 -42.92
N ALA A 232 -16.93 -30.55 -43.96
CA ALA A 232 -15.97 -29.46 -43.83
C ALA A 232 -16.61 -28.19 -43.23
N PHE A 233 -17.83 -27.84 -43.64
CA PHE A 233 -18.57 -26.71 -43.05
C PHE A 233 -18.91 -26.97 -41.58
N CYS A 234 -19.43 -28.17 -41.27
CA CYS A 234 -19.71 -28.56 -39.89
C CYS A 234 -18.43 -28.58 -39.03
N ALA A 235 -17.29 -29.01 -39.57
CA ALA A 235 -16.01 -29.06 -38.86
C ALA A 235 -15.50 -27.67 -38.50
N LEU A 236 -15.57 -26.72 -39.44
CA LEU A 236 -15.20 -25.34 -39.18
C LEU A 236 -16.05 -24.72 -38.07
N ILE A 237 -17.37 -24.90 -38.14
CA ILE A 237 -18.30 -24.39 -37.12
C ILE A 237 -18.00 -25.04 -35.76
N HIS A 238 -17.88 -26.37 -35.71
CA HIS A 238 -17.60 -27.10 -34.47
C HIS A 238 -16.22 -26.73 -33.88
N LYS A 239 -15.20 -26.44 -34.70
CA LYS A 239 -13.87 -26.03 -34.21
C LYS A 239 -13.93 -24.71 -33.43
N HIS A 240 -14.73 -23.76 -33.92
CA HIS A 240 -14.87 -22.45 -33.28
C HIS A 240 -15.94 -22.43 -32.18
N ARG A 241 -17.00 -23.22 -32.35
CA ARG A 241 -18.16 -23.30 -31.46
C ARG A 241 -18.63 -24.77 -31.34
N PRO A 242 -17.93 -25.58 -30.51
CA PRO A 242 -18.29 -26.98 -30.31
C PRO A 242 -19.72 -27.16 -29.75
N ASP A 243 -20.20 -26.17 -29.02
CA ASP A 243 -21.53 -26.12 -28.42
C ASP A 243 -22.68 -26.16 -29.43
N LEU A 244 -22.43 -25.76 -30.68
CA LEU A 244 -23.47 -25.69 -31.72
C LEU A 244 -23.67 -27.01 -32.46
N ILE A 245 -22.68 -27.91 -32.46
CA ILE A 245 -22.78 -29.24 -33.10
C ILE A 245 -22.25 -30.31 -32.12
N PRO A 246 -22.95 -30.60 -31.01
CA PRO A 246 -22.44 -31.52 -30.00
C PRO A 246 -22.26 -32.96 -30.53
N GLN A 247 -23.04 -33.37 -31.52
CA GLN A 247 -22.99 -34.72 -32.12
C GLN A 247 -22.17 -34.78 -33.42
N TYR A 248 -21.13 -33.95 -33.59
CA TYR A 248 -20.32 -33.95 -34.84
C TYR A 248 -19.83 -35.35 -35.25
N LYS A 249 -19.42 -36.19 -34.29
CA LYS A 249 -18.91 -37.55 -34.55
C LYS A 249 -19.93 -38.50 -35.19
N THR A 250 -21.22 -38.17 -35.15
CA THR A 250 -22.30 -38.98 -35.75
C THR A 250 -22.54 -38.64 -37.22
N LEU A 251 -21.96 -37.55 -37.72
CA LEU A 251 -22.12 -37.11 -39.10
C LEU A 251 -21.27 -37.98 -40.04
N THR A 252 -21.91 -38.54 -41.07
CA THR A 252 -21.26 -39.35 -42.10
C THR A 252 -21.33 -38.68 -43.48
N LYS A 253 -20.52 -39.16 -44.42
CA LYS A 253 -20.47 -38.64 -45.81
C LYS A 253 -21.70 -39.01 -46.64
N ASP A 254 -22.49 -39.96 -46.17
CA ASP A 254 -23.62 -40.53 -46.92
C ASP A 254 -24.82 -39.58 -46.99
N ASN A 255 -24.88 -38.58 -46.11
CA ASN A 255 -26.00 -37.63 -46.00
C ASN A 255 -25.55 -36.17 -46.23
N PRO A 256 -25.04 -35.82 -47.44
CA PRO A 256 -24.49 -34.49 -47.74
C PRO A 256 -25.52 -33.36 -47.56
N ASN A 257 -26.75 -33.56 -48.05
CA ASN A 257 -27.82 -32.56 -47.93
C ASN A 257 -28.18 -32.24 -46.48
N HIS A 258 -28.18 -33.26 -45.60
CA HIS A 258 -28.45 -33.06 -44.18
C HIS A 258 -27.32 -32.27 -43.51
N ASN A 259 -26.07 -32.64 -43.78
CA ASN A 259 -24.89 -31.97 -43.22
C ASN A 259 -24.83 -30.48 -43.63
N LEU A 260 -25.05 -30.21 -44.93
CA LEU A 260 -25.08 -28.85 -45.49
C LEU A 260 -26.22 -28.01 -44.89
N GLN A 261 -27.42 -28.59 -44.82
CA GLN A 261 -28.59 -27.92 -44.23
C GLN A 261 -28.36 -27.60 -42.75
N LEU A 262 -27.76 -28.52 -41.99
CA LEU A 262 -27.39 -28.31 -40.59
C LEU A 262 -26.39 -27.15 -40.44
N ALA A 263 -25.31 -27.15 -41.23
CA ALA A 263 -24.30 -26.10 -41.18
C ALA A 263 -24.89 -24.72 -41.49
N PHE A 264 -25.66 -24.59 -42.58
CA PHE A 264 -26.23 -23.32 -43.00
C PHE A 264 -27.30 -22.80 -42.04
N ASP A 265 -28.15 -23.68 -41.50
CA ASP A 265 -29.15 -23.29 -40.50
C ASP A 265 -28.51 -22.81 -39.19
N ILE A 266 -27.41 -23.43 -38.76
CA ILE A 266 -26.67 -22.98 -37.58
C ILE A 266 -26.07 -21.59 -37.84
N CYS A 267 -25.46 -21.40 -39.00
CA CYS A 267 -24.91 -20.09 -39.39
C CYS A 267 -25.97 -18.99 -39.38
N GLU A 268 -27.15 -19.22 -39.95
CA GLU A 268 -28.21 -18.23 -40.03
C GLU A 268 -28.89 -18.00 -38.67
N LYS A 269 -29.39 -19.07 -38.04
CA LYS A 269 -30.23 -18.96 -36.84
C LYS A 269 -29.44 -18.68 -35.57
N ARG A 270 -28.19 -19.14 -35.47
CA ARG A 270 -27.38 -19.05 -34.23
C ARG A 270 -26.23 -18.07 -34.34
N LEU A 271 -25.61 -17.95 -35.51
CA LEU A 271 -24.48 -17.02 -35.72
C LEU A 271 -24.89 -15.70 -36.41
N GLY A 272 -26.09 -15.61 -36.99
CA GLY A 272 -26.57 -14.44 -37.72
C GLY A 272 -25.85 -14.21 -39.06
N ILE A 273 -25.21 -15.25 -39.60
CA ILE A 273 -24.50 -15.21 -40.88
C ILE A 273 -25.50 -15.56 -41.98
N SER A 274 -25.65 -14.66 -42.97
CA SER A 274 -26.58 -14.85 -44.08
C SER A 274 -26.31 -16.16 -44.82
N ARG A 275 -27.37 -16.94 -45.08
CA ARG A 275 -27.30 -18.18 -45.85
C ARG A 275 -27.08 -17.86 -47.33
N LEU A 276 -25.82 -17.88 -47.77
CA LEU A 276 -25.45 -17.57 -49.16
C LEU A 276 -25.66 -18.74 -50.12
N LEU A 277 -25.47 -19.97 -49.62
CA LEU A 277 -25.58 -21.21 -50.39
C LEU A 277 -26.80 -22.01 -49.95
N ASP A 278 -27.39 -22.78 -50.85
CA ASP A 278 -28.39 -23.80 -50.52
C ASP A 278 -27.77 -25.20 -50.69
N PRO A 279 -28.20 -26.21 -49.91
CA PRO A 279 -27.65 -27.57 -50.00
C PRO A 279 -27.68 -28.16 -51.40
N GLU A 280 -28.76 -27.88 -52.14
CA GLU A 280 -28.97 -28.32 -53.52
C GLU A 280 -27.96 -27.69 -54.50
N ASP A 281 -27.48 -26.48 -54.22
CA ASP A 281 -26.50 -25.76 -55.05
C ASP A 281 -25.06 -26.25 -54.80
N VAL A 282 -24.83 -27.02 -53.74
CA VAL A 282 -23.51 -27.53 -53.32
C VAL A 282 -23.40 -29.03 -53.56
N ASN A 283 -24.47 -29.80 -53.37
CA ASN A 283 -24.48 -31.24 -53.61
C ASN A 283 -24.70 -31.57 -55.11
N VAL A 284 -23.86 -31.00 -55.98
CA VAL A 284 -23.89 -31.16 -57.44
C VAL A 284 -22.60 -31.82 -57.94
N GLU A 285 -22.59 -32.32 -59.17
CA GLU A 285 -21.40 -32.95 -59.77
C GLU A 285 -20.25 -31.96 -59.93
N TYR A 286 -20.54 -30.73 -60.34
CA TYR A 286 -19.56 -29.67 -60.52
C TYR A 286 -19.93 -28.41 -59.75
N ILE A 287 -19.19 -28.13 -58.68
CA ILE A 287 -19.44 -27.02 -57.76
C ILE A 287 -18.72 -25.76 -58.24
N ASP A 288 -19.39 -24.60 -58.15
CA ASP A 288 -18.76 -23.30 -58.40
C ASP A 288 -17.82 -22.90 -57.25
N GLU A 289 -16.53 -22.82 -57.57
CA GLU A 289 -15.48 -22.50 -56.60
C GLU A 289 -15.67 -21.11 -55.96
N LYS A 290 -16.06 -20.11 -56.76
CA LYS A 290 -16.19 -18.72 -56.31
C LYS A 290 -17.31 -18.57 -55.28
N SER A 291 -18.42 -19.28 -55.46
CA SER A 291 -19.55 -19.31 -54.52
C SER A 291 -19.16 -19.91 -53.17
N ILE A 292 -18.42 -21.03 -53.18
CA ILE A 292 -17.90 -21.66 -51.95
C ILE A 292 -16.92 -20.74 -51.22
N ILE A 293 -15.95 -20.16 -51.93
CA ILE A 293 -14.99 -19.22 -51.35
C ILE A 293 -15.71 -18.05 -50.69
N THR A 294 -16.69 -17.46 -51.39
CA THR A 294 -17.44 -16.30 -50.89
C THR A 294 -18.11 -16.62 -49.55
N TYR A 295 -18.71 -17.80 -49.41
CA TYR A 295 -19.32 -18.20 -48.14
C TYR A 295 -18.28 -18.46 -47.04
N ILE A 296 -17.20 -19.18 -47.35
CA ILE A 296 -16.13 -19.46 -46.37
C ILE A 296 -15.47 -18.17 -45.87
N VAL A 297 -15.29 -17.18 -46.73
CA VAL A 297 -14.74 -15.87 -46.36
C VAL A 297 -15.65 -15.16 -45.36
N THR A 298 -16.97 -15.23 -45.53
CA THR A 298 -17.89 -14.67 -44.53
C THR A 298 -17.78 -15.38 -43.18
N LEU A 299 -17.58 -16.70 -43.16
CA LEU A 299 -17.32 -17.46 -41.94
C LEU A 299 -15.98 -17.07 -41.30
N TYR A 300 -14.93 -16.92 -42.12
CA TYR A 300 -13.61 -16.48 -41.67
C TYR A 300 -13.68 -15.14 -40.93
N HIS A 301 -14.27 -14.12 -41.55
CA HIS A 301 -14.38 -12.79 -40.96
C HIS A 301 -15.18 -12.79 -39.67
N TYR A 302 -16.27 -13.56 -39.61
CA TYR A 302 -17.06 -13.72 -38.40
C TYR A 302 -16.24 -14.33 -37.25
N PHE A 303 -15.59 -15.47 -37.48
CA PHE A 303 -14.81 -16.15 -36.44
C PHE A 303 -13.53 -15.40 -36.07
N SER A 304 -12.92 -14.69 -37.02
CA SER A 304 -11.78 -13.82 -36.78
C SER A 304 -12.16 -12.64 -35.87
N LYS A 305 -13.28 -11.97 -36.17
CA LYS A 305 -13.83 -10.92 -35.31
C LYS A 305 -14.15 -11.44 -33.91
N MET A 306 -14.81 -12.59 -33.81
CA MET A 306 -15.12 -13.21 -32.51
C MET A 306 -13.86 -13.54 -31.69
N LYS A 307 -12.79 -14.02 -32.33
CA LYS A 307 -11.50 -14.24 -31.67
C LYS A 307 -10.91 -12.92 -31.16
N ASN A 308 -10.92 -11.87 -31.98
CA ASN A 308 -10.40 -10.56 -31.61
C ASN A 308 -11.18 -9.97 -30.43
N ASP A 309 -12.52 -9.97 -30.47
CA ASP A 309 -13.38 -9.46 -29.40
C ASP A 309 -13.10 -10.17 -28.05
N ASN A 310 -12.90 -11.50 -28.08
CA ASN A 310 -12.51 -12.26 -26.88
C ASN A 310 -11.12 -11.86 -26.33
N VAL A 311 -10.15 -11.62 -27.21
CA VAL A 311 -8.80 -11.17 -26.80
C VAL A 311 -8.87 -9.76 -26.20
N GLN A 312 -9.62 -8.84 -26.82
CA GLN A 312 -9.84 -7.50 -26.29
C GLN A 312 -10.55 -7.55 -24.93
N GLY A 313 -11.57 -8.39 -24.79
CA GLY A 313 -12.26 -8.61 -23.51
C GLY A 313 -11.32 -9.10 -22.40
N ARG A 314 -10.42 -10.05 -22.69
CA ARG A 314 -9.41 -10.51 -21.74
C ARG A 314 -8.40 -9.43 -21.37
N ARG A 315 -7.95 -8.63 -22.34
CA ARG A 315 -7.03 -7.50 -22.11
C ARG A 315 -7.68 -6.45 -21.20
N LEU A 316 -8.93 -6.09 -21.48
CA LEU A 316 -9.70 -5.17 -20.65
C LEU A 316 -9.90 -5.71 -19.23
N ALA A 317 -10.27 -6.99 -19.09
CA ALA A 317 -10.42 -7.63 -17.78
C ALA A 317 -9.11 -7.58 -16.97
N LYS A 318 -7.95 -7.77 -17.61
CA LYS A 318 -6.64 -7.65 -16.95
C LYS A 318 -6.38 -6.23 -16.45
N VAL A 319 -6.70 -5.21 -17.25
CA VAL A 319 -6.53 -3.79 -16.85
C VAL A 319 -7.45 -3.44 -15.68
N ILE A 320 -8.72 -3.84 -15.73
CA ILE A 320 -9.68 -3.62 -14.64
C ILE A 320 -9.24 -4.36 -13.37
N GLY A 321 -8.78 -5.61 -13.50
CA GLY A 321 -8.26 -6.38 -12.37
C GLY A 321 -7.08 -5.68 -11.69
N SER A 322 -6.12 -5.19 -12.48
CA SER A 322 -4.99 -4.41 -11.95
C SER A 322 -5.46 -3.16 -11.19
N ALA A 323 -6.44 -2.42 -11.72
CA ALA A 323 -6.98 -1.22 -11.09
C ALA A 323 -7.70 -1.52 -9.76
N LEU A 324 -8.51 -2.59 -9.72
CA LEU A 324 -9.18 -3.04 -8.49
C LEU A 324 -8.18 -3.46 -7.40
N ASP A 325 -7.10 -4.13 -7.78
CA ASP A 325 -6.06 -4.51 -6.82
C ASP A 325 -5.31 -3.28 -6.27
N SER A 326 -5.07 -2.28 -7.10
CA SER A 326 -4.48 -1.01 -6.65
C SER A 326 -5.42 -0.25 -5.69
N GLU A 327 -6.72 -0.24 -5.96
CA GLU A 327 -7.72 0.35 -5.06
C GLU A 327 -7.75 -0.37 -3.70
N LYS A 328 -7.69 -1.71 -3.69
CA LYS A 328 -7.58 -2.48 -2.44
C LYS A 328 -6.32 -2.12 -1.65
N MET A 329 -5.17 -1.99 -2.32
CA MET A 329 -3.92 -1.58 -1.68
C MET A 329 -4.01 -0.17 -1.10
N ALA A 330 -4.67 0.77 -1.80
CA ALA A 330 -4.90 2.12 -1.31
C ALA A 330 -5.78 2.13 -0.05
N ASN A 331 -6.88 1.36 -0.06
CA ASN A 331 -7.78 1.24 1.10
C ASN A 331 -7.08 0.60 2.31
N GLU A 332 -6.26 -0.42 2.09
CA GLU A 332 -5.51 -1.05 3.18
C GLU A 332 -4.44 -0.11 3.75
N TYR A 333 -3.72 0.63 2.90
CA TYR A 333 -2.82 1.71 3.35
C TYR A 333 -3.58 2.73 4.21
N GLU A 334 -4.73 3.21 3.72
CA GLU A 334 -5.53 4.20 4.45
C GLU A 334 -6.04 3.71 5.80
N ARG A 335 -6.37 2.42 5.92
CA ARG A 335 -6.81 1.79 7.17
C ARG A 335 -5.65 1.70 8.17
N LEU A 336 -4.52 1.14 7.72
CA LEU A 336 -3.34 0.95 8.56
C LEU A 336 -2.75 2.28 9.05
N VAL A 337 -2.75 3.32 8.20
CA VAL A 337 -2.33 4.67 8.63
C VAL A 337 -3.25 5.22 9.71
N SER A 338 -4.57 5.08 9.55
CA SER A 338 -5.53 5.53 10.55
C SER A 338 -5.34 4.81 11.89
N ASP A 339 -5.18 3.48 11.85
CA ASP A 339 -4.94 2.67 13.05
C ASP A 339 -3.65 3.10 13.77
N LEU A 340 -2.56 3.34 13.02
CA LEU A 340 -1.29 3.81 13.58
C LEU A 340 -1.41 5.21 14.19
N LEU A 341 -2.06 6.16 13.50
CA LEU A 341 -2.22 7.52 14.00
C LEU A 341 -3.07 7.57 15.27
N ILE A 342 -4.15 6.78 15.33
CA ILE A 342 -4.98 6.65 16.54
C ILE A 342 -4.16 6.09 17.70
N TRP A 343 -3.35 5.05 17.45
CA TRP A 343 -2.48 4.48 18.48
C TRP A 343 -1.45 5.50 18.98
N ILE A 344 -0.83 6.27 18.08
CA ILE A 344 0.12 7.33 18.45
C ILE A 344 -0.56 8.36 19.36
N GLU A 345 -1.74 8.85 18.97
CA GLU A 345 -2.47 9.86 19.76
C GLU A 345 -2.85 9.35 21.16
N GLN A 346 -3.35 8.11 21.25
CA GLN A 346 -3.69 7.48 22.52
C GLN A 346 -2.45 7.29 23.40
N THR A 347 -1.35 6.86 22.81
CA THR A 347 -0.09 6.66 23.53
C THR A 347 0.48 7.97 24.04
N ILE A 348 0.44 9.06 23.25
CA ILE A 348 0.84 10.39 23.70
C ILE A 348 0.01 10.83 24.92
N ARG A 349 -1.30 10.58 24.93
CA ARG A 349 -2.15 10.90 26.10
C ARG A 349 -1.72 10.15 27.36
N LEU A 350 -1.41 8.86 27.23
CA LEU A 350 -0.92 8.04 28.35
C LEU A 350 0.46 8.51 28.83
N LEU A 351 1.37 8.83 27.90
CA LEU A 351 2.70 9.33 28.21
C LEU A 351 2.67 10.73 28.84
N ASN A 352 1.67 11.54 28.53
CA ASN A 352 1.51 12.89 29.08
C ASN A 352 0.84 12.93 30.46
N ASP A 353 0.47 11.79 31.03
CA ASP A 353 0.08 11.74 32.43
C ASP A 353 1.26 12.21 33.31
N ARG A 354 0.98 13.04 34.32
CA ARG A 354 1.97 13.58 35.27
C ARG A 354 1.57 13.30 36.72
N GLN A 355 0.55 12.48 36.92
CA GLN A 355 0.14 12.02 38.26
C GLN A 355 0.98 10.79 38.64
N PHE A 356 1.94 10.99 39.54
CA PHE A 356 2.79 9.92 40.04
C PHE A 356 2.34 9.47 41.43
N PRO A 357 2.38 8.16 41.73
CA PRO A 357 2.15 7.67 43.08
C PRO A 357 3.17 8.24 44.06
N ASN A 358 2.72 8.65 45.25
CA ASN A 358 3.61 9.11 46.31
C ASN A 358 4.24 7.93 47.05
N SER A 359 5.12 7.19 46.36
CA SER A 359 5.88 6.07 46.92
C SER A 359 6.95 5.61 45.93
N LEU A 360 8.18 5.45 46.42
CA LEU A 360 9.30 5.00 45.60
C LEU A 360 9.02 3.69 44.85
N ILE A 361 8.34 2.73 45.48
CA ILE A 361 8.05 1.41 44.90
C ILE A 361 7.10 1.53 43.71
N TYR A 362 6.01 2.28 43.87
CA TYR A 362 5.01 2.42 42.83
C TYR A 362 5.49 3.29 41.66
N VAL A 363 6.37 4.28 41.90
CA VAL A 363 7.01 5.04 40.80
C VAL A 363 7.96 4.12 40.01
N HIS A 364 8.69 3.22 40.68
CA HIS A 364 9.50 2.19 39.99
C HIS A 364 8.64 1.24 39.16
N GLU A 365 7.46 0.85 39.64
CA GLU A 365 6.50 0.06 38.85
C GLU A 365 6.08 0.81 37.57
N LYS A 366 5.82 2.12 37.66
CA LYS A 366 5.56 2.97 36.48
C LYS A 366 6.75 3.05 35.52
N LEU A 367 7.98 3.02 36.01
CA LEU A 367 9.17 2.93 35.16
C LEU A 367 9.25 1.57 34.44
N VAL A 368 8.87 0.47 35.10
CA VAL A 368 8.82 -0.86 34.48
C VAL A 368 7.75 -0.93 33.39
N GLU A 369 6.54 -0.39 33.65
CA GLU A 369 5.48 -0.26 32.64
C GLU A 369 5.96 0.54 31.42
N PHE A 370 6.65 1.66 31.65
CA PHE A 370 7.22 2.49 30.60
C PHE A 370 8.29 1.74 29.78
N ASN A 371 9.18 0.99 30.45
CA ASN A 371 10.18 0.17 29.76
C ASN A 371 9.54 -0.97 28.96
N ARG A 372 8.45 -1.58 29.43
CA ARG A 372 7.69 -2.59 28.67
C ARG A 372 7.16 -1.99 27.37
N TYR A 373 6.57 -0.80 27.43
CA TYR A 373 6.12 -0.07 26.23
C TYR A 373 7.29 0.14 25.24
N ARG A 374 8.46 0.58 25.71
CA ARG A 374 9.63 0.85 24.87
C ARG A 374 10.21 -0.39 24.19
N VAL A 375 10.19 -1.52 24.88
CA VAL A 375 10.83 -2.76 24.40
C VAL A 375 9.88 -3.64 23.61
N MET A 376 8.58 -3.63 23.92
CA MET A 376 7.60 -4.53 23.32
C MET A 376 6.69 -3.82 22.33
N ASP A 377 5.98 -2.77 22.78
CA ASP A 377 4.89 -2.17 22.01
C ASP A 377 5.42 -1.23 20.90
N LYS A 378 6.37 -0.34 21.25
CA LYS A 378 6.93 0.65 20.31
C LYS A 378 7.63 0.02 19.09
N PRO A 379 8.48 -1.02 19.22
CA PRO A 379 9.19 -1.58 18.07
C PRO A 379 8.26 -2.21 17.02
N ALA A 380 7.17 -2.86 17.45
CA ALA A 380 6.17 -3.41 16.54
C ALA A 380 5.51 -2.30 15.70
N ARG A 381 5.13 -1.19 16.34
CA ARG A 381 4.54 -0.02 15.65
C ARG A 381 5.52 0.72 14.75
N PHE A 382 6.81 0.74 15.12
CA PHE A 382 7.86 1.29 14.26
C PHE A 382 8.04 0.45 12.99
N ALA A 383 7.95 -0.89 13.09
CA ALA A 383 7.97 -1.76 11.93
C ALA A 383 6.74 -1.54 11.03
N GLU A 384 5.54 -1.36 11.61
CA GLU A 384 4.34 -1.00 10.86
C GLU A 384 4.49 0.31 10.09
N LYS A 385 5.09 1.35 10.70
CA LYS A 385 5.44 2.61 10.01
C LYS A 385 6.30 2.36 8.77
N GLY A 386 7.34 1.54 8.88
CA GLY A 386 8.19 1.18 7.74
C GLY A 386 7.43 0.41 6.66
N ASN A 387 6.57 -0.53 7.05
CA ASN A 387 5.74 -1.30 6.13
C ASN A 387 4.75 -0.41 5.34
N LEU A 388 4.22 0.65 5.97
CA LEU A 388 3.37 1.64 5.30
C LEU A 388 4.11 2.41 4.21
N GLU A 389 5.36 2.80 4.45
CA GLU A 389 6.20 3.47 3.45
C GLU A 389 6.47 2.53 2.25
N VAL A 390 6.77 1.25 2.52
CA VAL A 390 6.96 0.21 1.50
C VAL A 390 5.68 -0.04 0.71
N LEU A 391 4.53 -0.12 1.38
CA LEU A 391 3.22 -0.32 0.75
C LEU A 391 2.88 0.83 -0.20
N LEU A 392 3.08 2.09 0.24
CA LEU A 392 2.84 3.26 -0.60
C LEU A 392 3.78 3.28 -1.80
N PHE A 393 5.07 2.99 -1.59
CA PHE A 393 6.04 2.92 -2.68
C PHE A 393 5.67 1.85 -3.71
N THR A 394 5.24 0.67 -3.24
CA THR A 394 4.81 -0.44 -4.09
C THR A 394 3.58 -0.07 -4.91
N LEU A 395 2.58 0.54 -4.26
CA LEU A 395 1.37 1.04 -4.92
C LEU A 395 1.69 2.09 -5.99
N GLN A 396 2.49 3.10 -5.65
CA GLN A 396 2.88 4.15 -6.60
C GLN A 396 3.71 3.60 -7.76
N SER A 397 4.58 2.62 -7.51
CA SER A 397 5.37 1.96 -8.55
C SER A 397 4.49 1.16 -9.50
N LYS A 398 3.48 0.46 -8.98
CA LYS A 398 2.50 -0.30 -9.77
C LYS A 398 1.66 0.63 -10.65
N GLU A 399 1.18 1.75 -10.12
CA GLU A 399 0.41 2.73 -10.89
C GLU A 399 1.25 3.34 -12.03
N ARG A 400 2.52 3.69 -11.77
CA ARG A 400 3.43 4.19 -12.82
C ARG A 400 3.69 3.16 -13.91
N ALA A 401 3.89 1.90 -13.53
CA ALA A 401 4.10 0.81 -14.49
C ALA A 401 2.87 0.61 -15.40
N ASN A 402 1.68 0.89 -14.89
CA ASN A 402 0.42 0.86 -15.64
C ASN A 402 0.09 2.17 -16.38
N GLN A 403 1.01 3.15 -16.40
CA GLN A 403 0.80 4.50 -16.97
C GLN A 403 -0.37 5.27 -16.33
N GLN A 404 -0.69 4.97 -15.07
CA GLN A 404 -1.71 5.65 -14.28
C GLN A 404 -1.09 6.78 -13.45
N ILE A 405 -1.93 7.72 -13.01
CA ILE A 405 -1.52 8.79 -12.10
C ILE A 405 -1.19 8.14 -10.74
N PRO A 406 0.03 8.35 -10.19
CA PRO A 406 0.41 7.75 -8.92
C PRO A 406 -0.56 8.12 -7.80
N TYR A 407 -0.97 7.12 -7.02
CA TYR A 407 -1.84 7.35 -5.86
C TYR A 407 -1.19 8.35 -4.88
N GLN A 408 -1.99 9.35 -4.50
CA GLN A 408 -1.67 10.30 -3.45
C GLN A 408 -2.61 10.03 -2.26
N PRO A 409 -2.07 9.79 -1.06
CA PRO A 409 -2.88 9.67 0.16
C PRO A 409 -3.73 10.91 0.42
N ARG A 410 -4.88 10.72 1.06
CA ARG A 410 -5.74 11.82 1.53
C ARG A 410 -5.00 12.69 2.56
N GLU A 411 -5.44 13.94 2.69
CA GLU A 411 -4.92 14.86 3.71
C GLU A 411 -4.96 14.23 5.11
N GLY A 412 -3.87 14.38 5.87
CA GLY A 412 -3.72 13.78 7.20
C GLY A 412 -3.25 12.32 7.19
N LYS A 413 -3.17 11.67 6.02
CA LYS A 413 -2.67 10.29 5.86
C LYS A 413 -1.37 10.21 5.05
N MET A 414 -0.68 11.34 4.87
CA MET A 414 0.59 11.37 4.17
C MET A 414 1.72 10.82 5.05
N ILE A 415 2.80 10.32 4.43
CA ILE A 415 4.01 9.89 5.15
C ILE A 415 4.55 11.03 6.04
N SER A 416 4.47 12.27 5.57
CA SER A 416 4.86 13.45 6.36
C SER A 416 4.03 13.61 7.64
N ASP A 417 2.73 13.30 7.59
CA ASP A 417 1.85 13.36 8.76
C ASP A 417 2.20 12.26 9.77
N ILE A 418 2.51 11.06 9.28
CA ILE A 418 2.97 9.93 10.11
C ILE A 418 4.30 10.27 10.79
N ASN A 419 5.26 10.81 10.03
CA ASN A 419 6.55 11.23 10.57
C ASN A 419 6.38 12.31 11.65
N ARG A 420 5.56 13.33 11.39
CA ARG A 420 5.26 14.38 12.37
C ARG A 420 4.59 13.83 13.64
N ALA A 421 3.64 12.91 13.50
CA ALA A 421 2.99 12.25 14.63
C ALA A 421 4.00 11.41 15.44
N TRP A 422 4.91 10.71 14.76
CA TRP A 422 5.97 9.93 15.39
C TRP A 422 6.99 10.80 16.15
N GLU A 423 7.41 11.93 15.58
CA GLU A 423 8.28 12.89 16.28
C GLU A 423 7.61 13.44 17.55
N ASN A 424 6.30 13.70 17.51
CA ASN A 424 5.55 14.12 18.69
C ASN A 424 5.48 13.01 19.76
N LEU A 425 5.37 11.75 19.36
CA LEU A 425 5.43 10.61 20.26
C LEU A 425 6.80 10.50 20.95
N GLU A 426 7.88 10.67 20.19
CA GLU A 426 9.25 10.64 20.74
C GLU A 426 9.50 11.78 21.72
N ARG A 427 8.94 12.97 21.45
CA ARG A 427 8.97 14.09 22.40
C ARG A 427 8.24 13.75 23.70
N ALA A 428 7.02 13.23 23.61
CA ALA A 428 6.24 12.82 24.79
C ALA A 428 6.91 11.69 25.58
N GLU A 429 7.58 10.75 24.90
CA GLU A 429 8.38 9.70 25.52
C GLU A 429 9.56 10.28 26.32
N HIS A 430 10.29 11.22 25.73
CA HIS A 430 11.41 11.87 26.41
C HIS A 430 10.96 12.65 27.65
N GLU A 431 9.87 13.41 27.55
CA GLU A 431 9.30 14.14 28.69
C GLU A 431 8.82 13.20 29.80
N ARG A 432 8.22 12.06 29.45
CA ARG A 432 7.79 11.04 30.43
C ARG A 432 8.98 10.39 31.13
N GLU A 433 10.06 10.10 30.41
CA GLU A 433 11.30 9.56 30.97
C GLU A 433 11.93 10.53 31.98
N LEU A 434 12.00 11.82 31.63
CA LEU A 434 12.52 12.86 32.52
C LEU A 434 11.64 12.99 33.78
N ALA A 435 10.33 13.09 33.62
CA ALA A 435 9.40 13.23 34.74
C ALA A 435 9.46 12.02 35.70
N LEU A 436 9.57 10.79 35.18
CA LEU A 436 9.75 9.59 36.00
C LEU A 436 11.09 9.62 36.75
N ARG A 437 12.19 10.04 36.11
CA ARG A 437 13.51 10.13 36.76
C ARG A 437 13.53 11.19 37.87
N GLU A 438 12.96 12.36 37.60
CA GLU A 438 12.87 13.45 38.57
C GLU A 438 12.05 13.02 39.80
N GLU A 439 10.91 12.36 39.59
CA GLU A 439 10.08 11.88 40.71
C GLU A 439 10.76 10.73 41.47
N ILE A 440 11.47 9.81 40.81
CA ILE A 440 12.27 8.78 41.50
C ILE A 440 13.33 9.44 42.38
N LEU A 441 14.09 10.41 41.84
CA LEU A 441 15.13 11.10 42.60
C LEU A 441 14.56 11.86 43.80
N ARG A 442 13.39 12.49 43.63
CA ARG A 442 12.66 13.15 44.72
C ARG A 442 12.27 12.14 45.80
N GLN A 443 11.65 11.02 45.43
CA GLN A 443 11.23 9.97 46.36
C GLN A 443 12.44 9.35 47.10
N GLU A 444 13.55 9.07 46.41
CA GLU A 444 14.79 8.58 47.03
C GLU A 444 15.36 9.58 48.04
N ARG A 445 15.37 10.88 47.71
CA ARG A 445 15.80 11.93 48.64
C ARG A 445 14.92 11.95 49.89
N LEU A 446 13.60 11.82 49.74
CA LEU A 446 12.68 11.78 50.88
C LEU A 446 12.89 10.56 51.77
N GLU A 447 13.10 9.38 51.19
CA GLU A 447 13.43 8.17 51.96
C GLU A 447 14.77 8.32 52.72
N GLN A 448 15.78 8.92 52.10
CA GLN A 448 17.06 9.23 52.76
C GLN A 448 16.87 10.23 53.91
N LEU A 449 16.03 11.26 53.70
CA LEU A 449 15.73 12.28 54.70
C LEU A 449 14.92 11.69 55.87
N ALA A 450 13.96 10.82 55.61
CA ALA A 450 13.20 10.07 56.62
C ALA A 450 14.11 9.13 57.42
N THR A 451 15.02 8.42 56.76
CA THR A 451 16.04 7.58 57.44
C THR A 451 16.94 8.42 58.34
N LYS A 452 17.37 9.60 57.86
CA LYS A 452 18.17 10.57 58.64
C LYS A 452 17.40 11.11 59.83
N PHE A 453 16.11 11.43 59.67
CA PHE A 453 15.21 11.82 60.76
C PHE A 453 15.14 10.72 61.81
N ASN A 454 14.78 9.50 61.43
CA ASN A 454 14.60 8.37 62.34
C ASN A 454 15.86 8.06 63.14
N ARG A 455 17.03 8.05 62.49
CA ARG A 455 18.33 7.87 63.17
C ARG A 455 18.60 9.00 64.15
N LYS A 456 18.36 10.25 63.75
CA LYS A 456 18.60 11.41 64.61
C LYS A 456 17.64 11.40 65.80
N ALA A 457 16.33 11.25 65.57
CA ALA A 457 15.29 11.20 66.60
C ALA A 457 15.58 10.13 67.65
N GLY A 458 15.94 8.91 67.24
CA GLY A 458 16.30 7.83 68.19
C GLY A 458 17.47 8.18 69.12
N LEU A 459 18.48 8.92 68.64
CA LEU A 459 19.56 9.41 69.49
C LEU A 459 19.09 10.46 70.50
N ARG A 460 18.11 11.30 70.13
CA ARG A 460 17.60 12.37 71.01
C ARG A 460 16.63 11.82 72.03
N GLU A 461 15.76 10.89 71.64
CA GLU A 461 14.88 10.15 72.56
C GLU A 461 15.68 9.45 73.66
N LYS A 462 16.79 8.79 73.30
CA LYS A 462 17.67 8.15 74.27
C LYS A 462 18.29 9.17 75.24
N TRP A 463 18.82 10.27 74.72
CA TRP A 463 19.39 11.33 75.56
C TRP A 463 18.34 11.97 76.47
N LEU A 464 17.13 12.25 75.96
CA LEU A 464 16.03 12.80 76.74
C LEU A 464 15.68 11.88 77.90
N THR A 465 15.53 10.58 77.63
CA THR A 465 15.25 9.57 78.66
C THR A 465 16.35 9.49 79.72
N ASP A 466 17.61 9.54 79.32
CA ASP A 466 18.75 9.49 80.24
C ASP A 466 18.86 10.78 81.08
N SER A 467 18.63 11.95 80.48
CA SER A 467 18.61 13.26 81.14
C SER A 467 17.44 13.40 82.11
N GLU A 468 16.25 12.93 81.75
CA GLU A 468 15.08 12.90 82.65
C GLU A 468 15.38 12.11 83.92
N LYS A 469 15.99 10.91 83.78
CA LYS A 469 16.42 10.09 84.93
C LYS A 469 17.47 10.78 85.78
N LEU A 470 18.44 11.46 85.14
CA LEU A 470 19.47 12.21 85.85
C LEU A 470 18.87 13.34 86.69
N VAL A 471 17.97 14.13 86.10
CA VAL A 471 17.34 15.28 86.75
C VAL A 471 16.38 14.84 87.85
N ALA A 472 15.69 13.71 87.70
CA ALA A 472 14.80 13.17 88.72
C ALA A 472 15.49 12.73 90.03
N SER A 473 16.83 12.57 90.03
CA SER A 473 17.58 12.20 91.24
C SER A 473 17.87 13.43 92.11
N ASP A 474 17.02 13.69 93.11
CA ASP A 474 17.17 14.80 94.04
C ASP A 474 18.09 14.45 95.21
N GLN A 475 19.34 14.93 95.15
CA GLN A 475 20.32 14.84 96.23
C GLN A 475 20.96 16.21 96.40
N PHE A 476 20.37 17.03 97.27
CA PHE A 476 20.85 18.39 97.57
C PHE A 476 21.86 18.40 98.73
N GLY A 477 21.89 17.34 99.54
CA GLY A 477 22.75 17.22 100.72
C GLY A 477 22.19 17.97 101.93
N THR A 478 22.95 17.98 103.03
CA THR A 478 22.52 18.51 104.35
C THR A 478 23.40 19.64 104.87
N ASP A 479 24.37 20.11 104.09
CA ASP A 479 25.35 21.12 104.47
C ASP A 479 25.64 22.07 103.29
N LEU A 480 26.17 23.26 103.58
CA LEU A 480 26.28 24.33 102.56
C LEU A 480 27.14 23.91 101.38
N ALA A 481 28.23 23.18 101.66
CA ALA A 481 29.16 22.70 100.64
C ALA A 481 28.50 21.69 99.68
N SER A 482 27.64 20.80 100.17
CA SER A 482 26.92 19.85 99.30
C SER A 482 25.84 20.51 98.45
N VAL A 483 25.13 21.51 98.99
CA VAL A 483 24.15 22.30 98.23
C VAL A 483 24.83 23.16 97.15
N GLU A 484 25.98 23.78 97.46
CA GLU A 484 26.81 24.49 96.47
C GLU A 484 27.33 23.56 95.36
N ALA A 485 27.75 22.35 95.71
CA ALA A 485 28.15 21.34 94.74
C ALA A 485 26.97 20.90 93.85
N ALA A 486 25.78 20.76 94.42
CA ALA A 486 24.55 20.49 93.67
C ALA A 486 24.17 21.65 92.72
N PHE A 487 24.47 22.91 93.10
CA PHE A 487 24.30 24.09 92.25
C PHE A 487 25.22 24.06 91.03
N LYS A 488 26.50 23.75 91.23
CA LYS A 488 27.45 23.57 90.13
C LYS A 488 27.02 22.44 89.19
N LYS A 489 26.49 21.34 89.74
CA LYS A 489 25.94 20.24 88.94
C LYS A 489 24.71 20.67 88.13
N GLN A 490 23.81 21.46 88.72
CA GLN A 490 22.64 22.02 88.04
C GLN A 490 23.04 22.96 86.89
N GLU A 491 24.05 23.80 87.09
CA GLU A 491 24.58 24.70 86.06
C GLU A 491 25.18 23.92 84.87
N ALA A 492 25.92 22.84 85.16
CA ALA A 492 26.42 21.93 84.12
C ALA A 492 25.27 21.28 83.32
N ILE A 493 24.23 20.80 84.01
CA ILE A 493 23.04 20.22 83.36
C ILE A 493 22.31 21.27 82.49
N GLN A 494 22.16 22.51 82.97
CA GLN A 494 21.54 23.58 82.18
C GLN A 494 22.35 23.94 80.94
N THR A 495 23.68 23.94 81.05
CA THR A 495 24.57 24.17 79.90
C THR A 495 24.41 23.06 78.86
N ASP A 496 24.36 21.79 79.30
CA ASP A 496 24.15 20.65 78.42
C ASP A 496 22.77 20.66 77.74
N ILE A 497 21.72 21.07 78.47
CA ILE A 497 20.36 21.24 77.93
C ILE A 497 20.34 22.36 76.89
N ALA A 498 20.92 23.52 77.18
CA ALA A 498 20.98 24.63 76.23
C ALA A 498 21.67 24.23 74.92
N ALA A 499 22.77 23.46 75.01
CA ALA A 499 23.44 22.91 73.83
C ALA A 499 22.62 21.85 73.07
N PHE A 500 21.65 21.20 73.73
CA PHE A 500 20.79 20.20 73.12
C PHE A 500 19.62 20.81 72.34
N GLU A 501 19.14 21.99 72.73
CA GLU A 501 18.03 22.68 72.06
C GLU A 501 18.26 22.84 70.56
N GLU A 502 19.46 23.29 70.16
CA GLU A 502 19.85 23.43 68.74
C GLU A 502 19.75 22.08 67.99
N ARG A 503 20.10 20.97 68.64
CA ARG A 503 20.04 19.63 68.04
C ARG A 503 18.60 19.16 67.83
N LEU A 504 17.67 19.64 68.65
CA LEU A 504 16.24 19.33 68.57
C LEU A 504 15.57 20.16 67.48
N GLN A 505 15.90 21.46 67.39
CA GLN A 505 15.48 22.33 66.28
C GLN A 505 15.91 21.77 64.91
N ASN A 506 17.12 21.21 64.82
CA ASN A 506 17.61 20.54 63.61
C ASN A 506 16.75 19.33 63.17
N ILE A 507 16.10 18.63 64.10
CA ILE A 507 15.23 17.49 63.78
C ILE A 507 13.83 17.97 63.41
N MET A 508 13.33 19.01 64.09
CA MET A 508 12.09 19.69 63.73
C MET A 508 12.15 20.26 62.31
N ALA A 509 13.29 20.84 61.93
CA ALA A 509 13.54 21.33 60.57
C ALA A 509 13.45 20.21 59.53
N ILE A 510 14.06 19.05 59.80
CA ILE A 510 13.99 17.87 58.91
C ILE A 510 12.54 17.35 58.79
N ALA A 511 11.80 17.27 59.90
CA ALA A 511 10.39 16.87 59.87
C ALA A 511 9.54 17.86 59.05
N ASN A 512 9.76 19.16 59.21
CA ASN A 512 9.04 20.18 58.45
C ASN A 512 9.40 20.13 56.94
N GLU A 513 10.64 19.81 56.58
CA GLU A 513 11.03 19.56 55.18
C GLU A 513 10.26 18.34 54.62
N LEU A 514 10.20 17.22 55.35
CA LEU A 514 9.42 16.03 54.97
C LEU A 514 7.92 16.33 54.82
N LYS A 515 7.37 17.23 55.63
CA LYS A 515 5.98 17.70 55.51
C LYS A 515 5.76 18.49 54.23
N THR A 516 6.68 19.41 53.95
CA THR A 516 6.57 20.36 52.83
C THR A 516 6.65 19.63 51.50
N GLU A 517 7.49 18.61 51.43
CA GLU A 517 7.66 17.76 50.26
C GLU A 517 6.65 16.60 50.17
N ASP A 518 5.64 16.56 51.05
CA ASP A 518 4.57 15.55 51.07
C ASP A 518 5.09 14.11 51.14
N TYR A 519 5.90 13.77 52.14
CA TYR A 519 6.38 12.40 52.32
C TYR A 519 5.24 11.42 52.67
N HIS A 520 5.21 10.25 52.03
CA HIS A 520 4.11 9.28 52.13
C HIS A 520 3.78 8.82 53.57
N ASP A 521 4.80 8.62 54.41
CA ASP A 521 4.66 8.19 55.81
C ASP A 521 4.94 9.34 56.78
N TYR A 522 4.53 10.55 56.40
CA TYR A 522 4.66 11.73 57.27
C TYR A 522 3.92 11.55 58.61
N SER A 523 2.85 10.76 58.63
CA SER A 523 2.08 10.50 59.86
C SER A 523 2.94 9.91 60.99
N THR A 524 3.83 8.98 60.65
CA THR A 524 4.76 8.36 61.61
C THR A 524 5.84 9.34 62.06
N ILE A 525 6.34 10.17 61.13
CA ILE A 525 7.32 11.24 61.42
C ILE A 525 6.73 12.27 62.38
N GLU A 526 5.49 12.71 62.14
CA GLU A 526 4.77 13.68 62.98
C GLU A 526 4.51 13.14 64.39
N ALA A 527 4.07 11.88 64.51
CA ALA A 527 3.86 11.24 65.81
C ALA A 527 5.17 11.19 66.62
N ARG A 528 6.28 10.83 65.97
CA ARG A 528 7.58 10.76 66.62
C ARG A 528 8.14 12.14 66.99
N LYS A 529 7.95 13.13 66.13
CA LYS A 529 8.29 14.54 66.41
C LYS A 529 7.58 15.03 67.67
N LYS A 530 6.26 14.83 67.75
CA LYS A 530 5.46 15.21 68.93
C LYS A 530 5.93 14.52 70.20
N ASN A 531 6.32 13.24 70.11
CA ASN A 531 6.88 12.52 71.25
C ASN A 531 8.15 13.19 71.79
N VAL A 532 9.08 13.53 70.89
CA VAL A 532 10.32 14.25 71.25
C VAL A 532 10.03 15.63 71.86
N GLU A 533 9.07 16.37 71.31
CA GLU A 533 8.62 17.68 71.83
C GLU A 533 8.04 17.55 73.25
N MET A 534 7.19 16.56 73.49
CA MET A 534 6.60 16.31 74.82
C MET A 534 7.68 15.97 75.87
N HIS A 535 8.63 15.09 75.54
CA HIS A 535 9.74 14.76 76.45
C HIS A 535 10.64 15.97 76.73
N TRP A 536 10.88 16.81 75.72
CA TRP A 536 11.66 18.04 75.89
C TRP A 536 10.98 19.02 76.85
N GLU A 537 9.69 19.30 76.66
CA GLU A 537 8.90 20.17 77.56
C GLU A 537 8.88 19.61 78.98
N TYR A 538 8.74 18.29 79.12
CA TYR A 538 8.79 17.62 80.42
C TYR A 538 10.15 17.79 81.10
N LEU A 539 11.27 17.55 80.41
CA LEU A 539 12.61 17.76 80.94
C LEU A 539 12.85 19.20 81.40
N ILE A 540 12.46 20.20 80.60
CA ILE A 540 12.56 21.61 80.99
C ILE A 540 11.77 21.88 82.28
N SER A 541 10.56 21.34 82.39
CA SER A 541 9.75 21.48 83.61
C SER A 541 10.44 20.88 84.85
N LEU A 542 11.07 19.71 84.71
CA LEU A 542 11.81 19.05 85.79
C LEU A 542 13.02 19.87 86.23
N VAL A 543 13.78 20.40 85.27
CA VAL A 543 15.00 21.18 85.51
C VAL A 543 14.67 22.50 86.20
N THR A 544 13.59 23.17 85.78
CA THR A 544 13.11 24.39 86.43
C THR A 544 12.62 24.12 87.85
N LYS A 545 11.87 23.04 88.07
CA LYS A 545 11.43 22.64 89.42
C LYS A 545 12.62 22.31 90.33
N ARG A 546 13.58 21.53 89.84
CA ARG A 546 14.82 21.18 90.56
C ARG A 546 15.61 22.43 90.96
N ARG A 547 15.72 23.41 90.06
CA ARG A 547 16.37 24.71 90.34
C ARG A 547 15.67 25.45 91.48
N GLN A 548 14.35 25.55 91.46
CA GLN A 548 13.58 26.23 92.51
C GLN A 548 13.77 25.56 93.88
N CYS A 549 13.72 24.22 93.93
CA CYS A 549 13.97 23.47 95.16
C CYS A 549 15.40 23.69 95.68
N LEU A 550 16.38 23.74 94.79
CA LEU A 550 17.78 23.97 95.14
C LEU A 550 18.04 25.39 95.64
N GLU A 551 17.42 26.41 95.03
CA GLU A 551 17.46 27.80 95.50
C GLU A 551 16.89 27.92 96.93
N LEU A 552 15.78 27.24 97.20
CA LEU A 552 15.19 27.20 98.55
C LEU A 552 16.12 26.49 99.56
N ALA A 553 16.69 25.34 99.19
CA ALA A 553 17.62 24.60 100.04
C ALA A 553 18.91 25.39 100.32
N TYR A 554 19.44 26.10 99.33
CA TYR A 554 20.61 26.96 99.46
C TYR A 554 20.35 28.12 100.43
N ASN A 555 19.21 28.81 100.26
CA ASN A 555 18.83 29.90 101.17
C ASN A 555 18.65 29.41 102.61
N LEU A 556 18.00 28.26 102.80
CA LEU A 556 17.84 27.64 104.11
C LEU A 556 19.19 27.34 104.77
N GLN A 557 20.11 26.72 104.02
CA GLN A 557 21.42 26.35 104.54
C GLN A 557 22.33 27.57 104.79
N ARG A 558 22.21 28.63 103.98
CA ARG A 558 22.90 29.90 104.23
C ARG A 558 22.45 30.52 105.54
N VAL A 559 21.13 30.57 105.78
CA VAL A 559 20.57 31.06 107.06
C VAL A 559 21.04 30.20 108.23
N PHE A 560 21.09 28.86 108.09
CA PHE A 560 21.65 28.00 109.13
C PHE A 560 23.14 28.29 109.40
N GLN A 561 23.94 28.55 108.36
CA GLN A 561 25.35 28.91 108.51
C GLN A 561 25.52 30.27 109.20
N GLU A 562 24.71 31.27 108.83
CA GLU A 562 24.66 32.59 109.49
C GLU A 562 24.24 32.44 110.95
N MET A 563 23.21 31.65 111.24
CA MET A 563 22.78 31.34 112.62
C MET A 563 23.89 30.64 113.41
N GLN A 564 24.60 29.68 112.82
CA GLN A 564 25.71 28.98 113.47
C GLN A 564 26.88 29.94 113.75
N TYR A 565 27.23 30.80 112.78
CA TYR A 565 28.25 31.82 112.96
C TYR A 565 27.87 32.81 114.07
N ILE A 566 26.64 33.33 114.07
CA ILE A 566 26.14 34.21 115.13
C ILE A 566 26.14 33.48 116.48
N PHE A 567 25.76 32.21 116.54
CA PHE A 567 25.75 31.43 117.77
C PHE A 567 27.17 31.19 118.32
N GLU A 568 28.12 30.85 117.46
CA GLU A 568 29.54 30.72 117.81
C GLU A 568 30.12 32.05 118.27
N TRP A 569 29.82 33.13 117.56
CA TRP A 569 30.24 34.48 117.91
C TRP A 569 29.64 34.96 119.24
N ILE A 570 28.33 34.74 119.49
CA ILE A 570 27.70 35.00 120.80
C ILE A 570 28.38 34.17 121.90
N SER A 571 28.71 32.92 121.60
CA SER A 571 29.38 32.03 122.56
C SER A 571 30.80 32.52 122.90
N ASP A 572 31.55 32.99 121.91
CA ASP A 572 32.87 33.61 122.09
C ASP A 572 32.78 34.92 122.89
N LEU A 573 31.82 35.79 122.55
CA LEU A 573 31.53 37.00 123.32
C LEU A 573 31.18 36.70 124.78
N LYS A 574 30.31 35.71 124.99
CA LYS A 574 29.93 35.26 126.34
C LYS A 574 31.13 34.69 127.09
N TRP A 575 32.07 34.04 126.40
CA TRP A 575 33.31 33.59 127.00
C TRP A 575 34.23 34.78 127.36
N ARG A 576 34.42 35.75 126.46
CA ARG A 576 35.21 36.97 126.69
C ARG A 576 34.66 37.83 127.83
N LEU A 577 33.33 37.96 127.95
CA LEU A 577 32.64 38.70 129.01
C LEU A 577 32.67 38.00 130.38
N LYS A 578 32.89 36.68 130.40
CA LYS A 578 33.02 35.87 131.63
C LYS A 578 34.46 35.80 132.15
N SER A 579 35.39 36.55 131.56
CA SER A 579 36.75 36.63 132.08
C SER A 579 36.75 37.29 133.47
N ASP A 580 37.26 36.58 134.47
CA ASP A 580 37.54 37.08 135.83
C ASP A 580 38.98 37.66 135.93
N ASP A 581 39.47 38.31 134.87
CA ASP A 581 40.81 38.91 134.84
C ASP A 581 40.90 40.09 135.84
N ILE A 582 41.62 39.91 136.95
CA ILE A 582 41.92 40.97 137.94
C ILE A 582 43.42 41.26 137.92
N GLU A 583 43.81 42.42 137.41
CA GLU A 583 45.22 42.79 137.26
C GLU A 583 45.70 43.76 138.35
N LYS A 584 46.98 43.60 138.74
CA LYS A 584 47.60 44.31 139.88
C LYS A 584 48.29 45.62 139.51
N TYR A 585 48.31 45.98 138.22
CA TYR A 585 49.05 47.13 137.70
C TYR A 585 48.13 48.06 136.91
N ILE A 586 48.29 49.38 137.09
CA ILE A 586 47.45 50.42 136.45
C ILE A 586 47.52 50.34 134.92
N MET A 587 48.70 50.09 134.34
CA MET A 587 48.86 49.97 132.89
C MET A 587 48.11 48.78 132.29
N SER A 588 48.02 47.67 133.04
CA SER A 588 47.33 46.47 132.59
C SER A 588 45.81 46.63 132.79
N ALA A 589 45.38 47.27 133.89
CA ALA A 589 43.98 47.66 134.08
C ALA A 589 43.44 48.61 132.99
N ASP A 590 44.29 49.50 132.45
CA ASP A 590 43.95 50.36 131.31
C ASP A 590 43.81 49.55 129.99
N ASP A 591 44.65 48.54 129.78
CA ASP A 591 44.53 47.58 128.66
C ASP A 591 43.25 46.72 128.77
N LEU A 592 42.88 46.27 129.98
CA LEU A 592 41.60 45.60 130.24
C LEU A 592 40.39 46.50 129.96
N LEU A 593 40.44 47.76 130.37
CA LEU A 593 39.41 48.76 130.05
C LEU A 593 39.33 49.03 128.54
N GLN A 594 40.47 49.12 127.87
CA GLN A 594 40.53 49.29 126.42
C GLN A 594 39.98 48.06 125.69
N ARG A 595 40.28 46.85 126.17
CA ARG A 595 39.75 45.58 125.64
C ARG A 595 38.26 45.42 125.90
N HIS A 596 37.77 45.89 127.05
CA HIS A 596 36.34 45.95 127.36
C HIS A 596 35.62 46.96 126.46
N SER A 597 36.19 48.15 126.26
CA SER A 597 35.67 49.17 125.35
C SER A 597 35.63 48.67 123.89
N LEU A 598 36.60 47.86 123.46
CA LEU A 598 36.55 47.18 122.16
C LEU A 598 35.41 46.16 122.08
N VAL A 599 35.17 45.38 123.14
CA VAL A 599 34.03 44.45 123.22
C VAL A 599 32.69 45.21 123.21
N GLU A 600 32.58 46.34 123.92
CA GLU A 600 31.40 47.21 123.89
C GLU A 600 31.18 47.82 122.51
N ALA A 601 32.25 48.23 121.82
CA ALA A 601 32.19 48.72 120.44
C ALA A 601 31.73 47.62 119.46
N ASP A 602 32.27 46.39 119.59
CA ASP A 602 31.87 45.23 118.80
C ASP A 602 30.37 44.89 118.99
N ILE A 603 29.81 45.12 120.19
CA ILE A 603 28.38 44.94 120.48
C ILE A 603 27.53 46.06 119.86
N TYR A 604 28.01 47.31 119.89
CA TYR A 604 27.28 48.46 119.36
C TYR A 604 27.10 48.44 117.83
N ILE A 605 27.99 47.74 117.11
CA ILE A 605 27.94 47.58 115.65
C ILE A 605 26.73 46.74 115.17
N ILE A 606 25.98 46.09 116.08
CA ILE A 606 24.89 45.15 115.74
C ILE A 606 23.50 45.79 115.78
N ASP A 607 23.39 47.00 116.35
CA ASP A 607 22.12 47.75 116.45
C ASP A 607 21.83 48.58 115.17
N GLU A 608 22.73 48.59 114.18
CA GLU A 608 22.53 49.08 112.80
C GLU A 608 22.47 47.92 111.81
#